data_AF-A0A3D2WW81-F1
#
_entry.id   AF-A0A3D2WW81-F1
#
_cell.length_a   1.000
_cell.length_b   1.000
_cell.length_c   1.000
_cell.angle_alpha   90.00
_cell.angle_beta   90.00
_cell.angle_gamma   90.00
#
_symmetry.space_group_name_H-M   'P 1'
#
loop_
_entity.id
_entity.type
_entity.pdbx_description
1 polymer ?
#
loop_
_entity_poly.entity_id
_entity_poly.type
_entity_poly.pdbx_seq_one_letter_code
_entity_poly.pdbx_strand_id
1 'polypeptide(L)'
;MRRQLGLKTLLRMILIFCTFNLLAASETRSSSSYVFNRSLLVELEYTLLPLGDIQPQGWLRHTLEAMRDGMTGHLDELWEDVGPNCGWIGGSGPAWERPVYWLDGLVPLAYILNDQKLINKGQKYIEWILNSQREDGFFGQVEDTTRKFGENEHYLAYVEKMKEDWWPRMVALKVLQSYYDATVDQRVIDFMLKYFKYQQANIEEKQLDHWSHWSKTRGGENLASTSTVPSRLEWVNII
;
A
#
# COMPACT_ATOMS: atom_id res chain seq x y z
N MET A 1 -66.72 -26.91 -3.47
CA MET A 1 -66.22 -27.06 -4.85
C MET A 1 -64.69 -27.07 -4.83
N ARG A 2 -64.05 -28.25 -4.73
CA ARG A 2 -62.57 -28.36 -4.77
C ARG A 2 -62.13 -28.43 -6.23
N ARG A 3 -61.51 -27.37 -6.74
CA ARG A 3 -60.88 -27.38 -8.08
C ARG A 3 -59.63 -28.26 -8.00
N GLN A 4 -59.66 -29.41 -8.69
CA GLN A 4 -58.46 -30.21 -8.90
C GLN A 4 -57.49 -29.42 -9.79
N LEU A 5 -56.29 -29.14 -9.27
CA LEU A 5 -55.18 -28.67 -10.09
C LEU A 5 -54.85 -29.79 -11.09
N GLY A 6 -55.01 -29.53 -12.39
CA GLY A 6 -54.67 -30.51 -13.42
C GLY A 6 -53.19 -30.86 -13.38
N LEU A 7 -52.85 -32.14 -13.57
CA LEU A 7 -51.49 -32.67 -13.58
C LEU A 7 -50.53 -31.88 -14.50
N LYS A 8 -51.06 -31.29 -15.58
CA LYS A 8 -50.32 -30.41 -16.51
C LYS A 8 -49.92 -29.06 -15.89
N THR A 9 -50.72 -28.52 -14.99
CA THR A 9 -50.43 -27.27 -14.25
C THR A 9 -49.38 -27.54 -13.17
N LEU A 10 -49.46 -28.70 -12.51
CA LEU A 10 -48.46 -29.13 -11.54
C LEU A 10 -47.09 -29.39 -12.20
N LEU A 11 -47.06 -30.07 -13.36
CA LEU A 11 -45.82 -30.29 -14.12
C LEU A 11 -45.20 -28.96 -14.61
N ARG A 12 -46.02 -27.99 -15.05
CA ARG A 12 -45.53 -26.67 -15.45
C ARG A 12 -44.95 -25.88 -14.27
N MET A 13 -45.56 -25.95 -13.08
CA MET A 13 -45.00 -25.32 -11.88
C MET A 13 -43.69 -25.99 -11.45
N ILE A 14 -43.56 -27.31 -11.53
CA ILE A 14 -42.32 -28.02 -11.20
C ILE A 14 -41.20 -27.70 -12.19
N LEU A 15 -41.51 -27.64 -13.50
CA LEU A 15 -40.52 -27.24 -14.51
C LEU A 15 -40.06 -25.78 -14.35
N ILE A 16 -40.96 -24.85 -14.00
CA ILE A 16 -40.61 -23.45 -13.71
C ILE A 16 -39.79 -23.34 -12.42
N PHE A 17 -40.06 -24.17 -11.41
CA PHE A 17 -39.29 -24.19 -10.17
C PHE A 17 -37.89 -24.80 -10.37
N CYS A 18 -37.74 -25.81 -11.22
CA CYS A 18 -36.44 -26.39 -11.58
C CYS A 18 -35.60 -25.44 -12.45
N THR A 19 -36.20 -24.66 -13.35
CA THR A 19 -35.46 -23.65 -14.13
C THR A 19 -35.05 -22.44 -13.27
N PHE A 20 -35.81 -22.09 -12.24
CA PHE A 20 -35.43 -21.03 -11.28
C PHE A 20 -34.26 -21.45 -10.38
N ASN A 21 -34.21 -22.73 -9.95
CA ASN A 21 -33.09 -23.22 -9.14
C ASN A 21 -31.81 -23.46 -9.95
N LEU A 22 -31.90 -23.75 -11.26
CA LEU A 22 -30.71 -23.82 -12.12
C LEU A 22 -30.10 -22.44 -12.43
N LEU A 23 -30.85 -21.33 -12.34
CA LEU A 23 -30.32 -19.97 -12.49
C LEU A 23 -29.77 -19.36 -11.19
N ALA A 24 -30.09 -19.94 -10.03
CA ALA A 24 -29.56 -19.48 -8.73
C ALA A 24 -28.15 -20.02 -8.41
N ALA A 25 -27.64 -20.95 -9.22
CA ALA A 25 -26.22 -21.33 -9.24
C ALA A 25 -25.45 -20.39 -10.19
N SER A 26 -25.56 -19.09 -9.99
CA SER A 26 -24.66 -18.14 -10.67
C SER A 26 -23.30 -18.19 -9.97
N GLU A 27 -22.34 -18.74 -10.69
CA GLU A 27 -20.88 -18.66 -10.51
C GLU A 27 -20.38 -17.90 -9.27
N THR A 28 -19.98 -18.61 -8.21
CA THR A 28 -18.80 -18.18 -7.46
C THR A 28 -17.57 -18.55 -8.29
N ARG A 29 -17.36 -17.86 -9.42
CA ARG A 29 -16.02 -17.73 -9.97
C ARG A 29 -15.27 -16.80 -9.04
N SER A 30 -14.58 -17.37 -8.06
CA SER A 30 -13.36 -16.71 -7.58
C SER A 30 -12.36 -16.78 -8.74
N SER A 31 -12.47 -15.85 -9.70
CA SER A 31 -11.36 -15.56 -10.57
C SER A 31 -10.35 -14.83 -9.70
N SER A 32 -9.46 -15.59 -9.06
CA SER A 32 -8.19 -15.03 -8.63
C SER A 32 -7.53 -14.42 -9.86
N SER A 33 -7.63 -13.10 -10.02
CA SER A 33 -6.94 -12.32 -11.04
C SER A 33 -5.50 -12.04 -10.62
N TYR A 34 -4.99 -12.77 -9.63
CA TYR A 34 -3.65 -12.57 -9.09
C TYR A 34 -2.64 -13.17 -10.06
N VAL A 35 -1.89 -12.29 -10.74
CA VAL A 35 -0.76 -12.67 -11.58
C VAL A 35 0.37 -13.14 -10.67
N PHE A 36 0.42 -14.45 -10.46
CA PHE A 36 1.38 -15.10 -9.56
C PHE A 36 2.77 -15.22 -10.19
N ASN A 37 2.88 -15.96 -11.29
CA ASN A 37 4.12 -16.14 -12.02
C ASN A 37 4.16 -15.21 -13.23
N ARG A 38 5.30 -14.55 -13.42
CA ARG A 38 5.54 -13.65 -14.55
C ARG A 38 6.58 -14.26 -15.47
N SER A 39 6.37 -14.11 -16.78
CA SER A 39 7.32 -14.61 -17.77
C SER A 39 8.70 -13.97 -17.56
N LEU A 40 9.76 -14.73 -17.85
CA LEU A 40 11.18 -14.35 -17.68
C LEU A 40 11.69 -14.34 -16.22
N LEU A 41 10.84 -14.56 -15.22
CA LEU A 41 11.27 -14.79 -13.83
C LEU A 41 11.23 -16.28 -13.48
N VAL A 42 12.00 -16.67 -12.45
CA VAL A 42 11.92 -18.01 -11.88
C VAL A 42 10.51 -18.24 -11.35
N GLU A 43 9.90 -19.37 -11.73
CA GLU A 43 8.58 -19.74 -11.25
C GLU A 43 8.61 -19.98 -9.74
N LEU A 44 7.75 -19.29 -9.01
CA LEU A 44 7.57 -19.51 -7.58
C LEU A 44 6.52 -20.61 -7.38
N GLU A 45 6.73 -21.44 -6.36
CA GLU A 45 5.77 -22.49 -5.96
C GLU A 45 4.66 -21.92 -5.05
N TYR A 46 4.97 -20.86 -4.30
CA TYR A 46 4.05 -20.20 -3.37
C TYR A 46 3.99 -18.68 -3.58
N THR A 47 2.81 -18.09 -3.41
CA THR A 47 2.59 -16.63 -3.33
C THR A 47 2.06 -16.23 -1.98
N LEU A 48 2.32 -14.98 -1.62
CA LEU A 48 1.55 -14.30 -0.59
C LEU A 48 0.10 -14.15 -1.05
N LEU A 49 -0.81 -14.30 -0.09
CA LEU A 49 -2.20 -13.90 -0.27
C LEU A 49 -2.29 -12.37 -0.09
N PRO A 50 -3.15 -11.70 -0.88
CA PRO A 50 -3.43 -10.28 -0.72
C PRO A 50 -3.78 -9.89 0.72
N LEU A 51 -3.41 -8.66 1.06
CA LEU A 51 -3.71 -8.11 2.36
C LEU A 51 -5.22 -8.03 2.59
N GLY A 52 -5.70 -8.69 3.64
CA GLY A 52 -7.13 -8.75 3.97
C GLY A 52 -7.83 -10.05 3.53
N ASP A 53 -7.21 -10.89 2.68
CA ASP A 53 -7.78 -12.20 2.30
C ASP A 53 -7.83 -13.16 3.49
N ILE A 54 -6.94 -12.99 4.47
CA ILE A 54 -6.97 -13.71 5.75
C ILE A 54 -7.48 -12.76 6.83
N GLN A 55 -8.55 -13.18 7.51
CA GLN A 55 -9.14 -12.44 8.62
C GLN A 55 -8.69 -13.03 9.96
N PRO A 56 -8.17 -12.20 10.89
CA PRO A 56 -7.67 -12.67 12.17
C PRO A 56 -8.82 -13.12 13.06
N GLN A 57 -8.58 -14.13 13.90
CA GLN A 57 -9.54 -14.62 14.90
C GLN A 57 -8.85 -14.83 16.26
N GLY A 58 -9.66 -14.98 17.31
CA GLY A 58 -9.19 -15.30 18.67
C GLY A 58 -8.11 -14.33 19.17
N TRP A 59 -7.00 -14.91 19.65
CA TRP A 59 -5.88 -14.15 20.21
C TRP A 59 -5.26 -13.15 19.22
N LEU A 60 -5.12 -13.52 17.94
CA LEU A 60 -4.54 -12.62 16.94
C LEU A 60 -5.44 -11.41 16.69
N ARG A 61 -6.77 -11.63 16.57
CA ARG A 61 -7.73 -10.53 16.42
C ARG A 61 -7.68 -9.58 17.61
N HIS A 62 -7.67 -10.14 18.82
CA HIS A 62 -7.58 -9.34 20.05
C HIS A 62 -6.28 -8.52 20.11
N THR A 63 -5.16 -9.10 19.68
CA THR A 63 -3.87 -8.39 19.64
C THR A 63 -3.90 -7.23 18.65
N LEU A 64 -4.45 -7.43 17.45
CA LEU A 64 -4.58 -6.37 16.45
C LEU A 64 -5.56 -5.28 16.89
N GLU A 65 -6.69 -5.64 17.51
CA GLU A 65 -7.62 -4.69 18.10
C GLU A 65 -6.94 -3.85 19.21
N ALA A 66 -6.11 -4.47 20.06
CA ALA A 66 -5.32 -3.74 21.06
C ALA A 66 -4.28 -2.80 20.43
N MET A 67 -3.66 -3.17 19.29
CA MET A 67 -2.77 -2.26 18.55
C MET A 67 -3.54 -1.07 17.96
N ARG A 68 -4.73 -1.31 17.39
CA ARG A 68 -5.62 -0.26 16.89
C ARG A 68 -6.00 0.70 18.01
N ASP A 69 -6.44 0.18 19.15
CA ASP A 69 -6.92 0.99 20.27
C ASP A 69 -5.78 1.61 21.08
N GLY A 70 -4.54 1.15 20.86
CA GLY A 70 -3.33 1.64 21.50
C GLY A 70 -2.52 2.60 20.63
N MET A 71 -1.22 2.63 20.88
CA MET A 71 -0.33 3.62 20.27
C MET A 71 -0.29 3.55 18.74
N THR A 72 -0.44 2.37 18.12
CA THR A 72 -0.38 2.25 16.64
C THR A 72 -1.52 2.99 15.96
N GLY A 73 -2.76 2.89 16.44
CA GLY A 73 -3.89 3.61 15.83
C GLY A 73 -3.97 5.10 16.17
N HIS A 74 -3.20 5.54 17.18
CA HIS A 74 -3.27 6.89 17.75
C HIS A 74 -1.93 7.65 17.72
N LEU A 75 -0.90 7.17 17.02
CA LEU A 75 0.44 7.76 17.09
C LEU A 75 0.47 9.22 16.60
N ASP A 76 -0.35 9.57 15.61
CA ASP A 76 -0.54 10.93 15.09
C ASP A 76 -1.16 11.91 16.10
N GLU A 77 -1.84 11.39 17.12
CA GLU A 77 -2.40 12.18 18.22
C GLU A 77 -1.40 12.33 19.37
N LEU A 78 -0.44 11.41 19.46
CA LEU A 78 0.52 11.30 20.56
C LEU A 78 1.91 11.84 20.23
N TRP A 79 2.27 11.89 18.94
CA TRP A 79 3.61 12.26 18.48
C TRP A 79 3.56 13.18 17.26
N GLU A 80 4.13 14.38 17.42
CA GLU A 80 4.07 15.46 16.44
C GLU A 80 4.65 15.10 15.06
N ASP A 81 5.68 14.24 15.03
CA ASP A 81 6.38 13.82 13.81
C ASP A 81 5.47 13.16 12.79
N VAL A 82 4.46 12.45 13.28
CA VAL A 82 3.46 11.75 12.46
C VAL A 82 2.08 12.38 12.59
N GLY A 83 2.00 13.57 13.21
CA GLY A 83 0.77 14.32 13.43
C GLY A 83 0.42 15.26 12.28
N PRO A 84 -0.42 16.28 12.54
CA PRO A 84 -0.94 17.19 11.51
C PRO A 84 0.11 18.00 10.73
N ASN A 85 1.31 18.20 11.31
CA ASN A 85 2.41 18.91 10.66
C ASN A 85 3.39 17.98 9.95
N CYS A 86 3.12 16.67 9.87
CA CYS A 86 4.01 15.69 9.25
C CYS A 86 4.37 16.07 7.81
N GLY A 87 5.64 15.90 7.45
CA GLY A 87 6.14 16.22 6.11
C GLY A 87 5.53 15.33 5.01
N TRP A 88 5.12 14.10 5.38
CA TRP A 88 4.41 13.15 4.51
C TRP A 88 2.91 13.44 4.33
N ILE A 89 2.44 14.61 4.78
CA ILE A 89 1.16 15.21 4.42
C ILE A 89 1.32 16.69 4.03
N GLY A 90 2.55 17.11 3.69
CA GLY A 90 2.84 18.47 3.22
C GLY A 90 3.08 19.49 4.31
N GLY A 91 3.16 19.07 5.58
CA GLY A 91 3.46 19.95 6.70
C GLY A 91 4.95 20.29 6.82
N SER A 92 5.27 21.16 7.78
CA SER A 92 6.63 21.64 8.07
C SER A 92 7.46 20.73 8.98
N GLY A 93 6.85 19.65 9.47
CA GLY A 93 7.50 18.63 10.29
C GLY A 93 8.39 17.68 9.46
N PRO A 94 8.87 16.60 10.09
CA PRO A 94 9.78 15.66 9.46
C PRO A 94 9.18 14.98 8.23
N ALA A 95 9.95 14.94 7.14
CA ALA A 95 9.65 14.21 5.90
C ALA A 95 10.66 13.08 5.65
N TRP A 96 11.21 12.50 6.73
CA TRP A 96 12.19 11.41 6.68
C TRP A 96 11.52 10.07 7.01
N GLU A 97 12.08 9.25 7.87
CA GLU A 97 11.72 7.86 8.12
C GLU A 97 10.50 7.64 9.05
N ARG A 98 10.34 8.45 10.11
CA ARG A 98 9.38 8.17 11.20
C ARG A 98 7.94 7.97 10.72
N PRO A 99 7.38 8.84 9.85
CA PRO A 99 5.97 8.71 9.48
C PRO A 99 5.70 7.52 8.58
N VAL A 100 6.61 7.21 7.65
CA VAL A 100 6.45 6.06 6.75
C VAL A 100 6.62 4.73 7.48
N TYR A 101 7.43 4.67 8.55
CA TYR A 101 7.48 3.49 9.43
C TYR A 101 6.19 3.28 10.22
N TRP A 102 5.57 4.36 10.68
CA TRP A 102 4.26 4.25 11.32
C TRP A 102 3.20 3.77 10.31
N LEU A 103 3.19 4.31 9.09
CA LEU A 103 2.28 3.88 8.04
C LEU A 103 2.47 2.41 7.64
N ASP A 104 3.71 1.91 7.65
CA ASP A 104 4.04 0.49 7.38
C ASP A 104 3.36 -0.47 8.39
N GLY A 105 3.06 0.00 9.60
CA GLY A 105 2.22 -0.73 10.55
C GLY A 105 0.73 -0.39 10.45
N LEU A 106 0.39 0.89 10.32
CA LEU A 106 -0.98 1.39 10.34
C LEU A 106 -1.81 0.89 9.16
N VAL A 107 -1.25 0.95 7.94
CA VAL A 107 -1.98 0.61 6.71
C VAL A 107 -2.37 -0.87 6.70
N PRO A 108 -1.45 -1.84 6.91
CA PRO A 108 -1.83 -3.24 7.03
C PRO A 108 -2.86 -3.51 8.13
N LEU A 109 -2.66 -2.92 9.31
CA LEU A 109 -3.58 -3.07 10.44
C LEU A 109 -5.01 -2.61 10.07
N ALA A 110 -5.14 -1.47 9.40
CA ALA A 110 -6.40 -0.89 8.99
C ALA A 110 -7.20 -1.83 8.07
N TYR A 111 -6.55 -2.37 7.04
CA TYR A 111 -7.19 -3.26 6.07
C TYR A 111 -7.42 -4.68 6.61
N ILE A 112 -6.51 -5.22 7.42
CA ILE A 112 -6.69 -6.53 8.07
C ILE A 112 -7.91 -6.51 9.00
N LEU A 113 -8.10 -5.43 9.76
CA LEU A 113 -9.25 -5.30 10.67
C LEU A 113 -10.52 -4.77 9.97
N ASN A 114 -10.41 -4.37 8.70
CA ASN A 114 -11.45 -3.63 7.97
C ASN A 114 -11.97 -2.41 8.78
N ASP A 115 -11.04 -1.67 9.40
CA ASP A 115 -11.37 -0.54 10.26
C ASP A 115 -11.43 0.76 9.47
N GLN A 116 -12.64 1.25 9.17
CA GLN A 116 -12.82 2.43 8.34
C GLN A 116 -12.18 3.70 8.92
N LYS A 117 -12.06 3.82 10.26
CA LYS A 117 -11.43 4.99 10.87
C LYS A 117 -9.93 4.99 10.61
N LEU A 118 -9.27 3.84 10.79
CA LEU A 118 -7.85 3.71 10.47
C LEU A 118 -7.61 3.82 8.96
N ILE A 119 -8.47 3.24 8.12
CA ILE A 119 -8.37 3.39 6.66
C ILE A 119 -8.40 4.87 6.30
N ASN A 120 -9.39 5.63 6.77
CA ASN A 120 -9.50 7.06 6.50
C ASN A 120 -8.29 7.86 7.02
N LYS A 121 -7.68 7.43 8.13
CA LYS A 121 -6.46 8.04 8.67
C LYS A 121 -5.27 7.81 7.74
N GLY A 122 -5.02 6.55 7.34
CA GLY A 122 -3.95 6.21 6.41
C GLY A 122 -4.12 6.83 5.02
N GLN A 123 -5.37 6.92 4.53
CA GLN A 123 -5.70 7.50 3.22
C GLN A 123 -5.19 8.93 3.05
N LYS A 124 -5.19 9.75 4.10
CA LYS A 124 -4.63 11.11 4.05
C LYS A 124 -3.16 11.13 3.60
N TYR A 125 -2.38 10.19 4.12
CA TYR A 125 -0.96 10.05 3.79
C TYR A 125 -0.77 9.43 2.41
N ILE A 126 -1.53 8.38 2.09
CA ILE A 126 -1.47 7.72 0.77
C ILE A 126 -1.77 8.71 -0.35
N GLU A 127 -2.86 9.47 -0.23
CA GLU A 127 -3.24 10.45 -1.24
C GLU A 127 -2.19 11.57 -1.35
N TRP A 128 -1.64 12.04 -0.23
CA TRP A 128 -0.59 13.04 -0.31
C TRP A 128 0.67 12.49 -1.00
N ILE A 129 1.11 11.27 -0.65
CA ILE A 129 2.27 10.61 -1.26
C ILE A 129 2.06 10.51 -2.77
N LEU A 130 0.94 9.96 -3.23
CA LEU A 130 0.63 9.79 -4.64
C LEU A 130 0.61 11.13 -5.39
N ASN A 131 0.03 12.17 -4.78
CA ASN A 131 -0.08 13.51 -5.38
C ASN A 131 1.21 14.34 -5.29
N SER A 132 2.21 13.90 -4.51
CA SER A 132 3.50 14.59 -4.38
C SER A 132 4.49 14.27 -5.51
N GLN A 133 4.13 13.36 -6.43
CA GLN A 133 5.03 12.95 -7.50
C GLN A 133 5.23 14.05 -8.53
N ARG A 134 6.49 14.38 -8.80
CA ARG A 134 6.96 15.28 -9.85
C ARG A 134 6.97 14.60 -11.21
N GLU A 135 7.10 15.40 -12.27
CA GLU A 135 7.19 14.91 -13.65
C GLU A 135 8.37 13.96 -13.88
N ASP A 136 9.49 14.17 -13.19
CA ASP A 136 10.69 13.34 -13.27
C ASP A 136 10.58 12.02 -12.49
N GLY A 137 9.51 11.82 -11.72
CA GLY A 137 9.24 10.61 -10.95
C GLY A 137 9.65 10.67 -9.48
N PHE A 138 10.37 11.71 -9.04
CA PHE A 138 10.62 11.95 -7.63
C PHE A 138 9.30 12.22 -6.90
N PHE A 139 9.18 11.78 -5.64
CA PHE A 139 8.01 12.09 -4.80
C PHE A 139 8.45 12.52 -3.39
N GLY A 140 7.53 13.19 -2.69
CA GLY A 140 7.77 13.80 -1.40
C GLY A 140 8.32 15.23 -1.48
N GLN A 141 8.64 15.80 -0.33
CA GLN A 141 9.23 17.13 -0.25
C GLN A 141 10.71 17.12 -0.67
N VAL A 142 11.21 18.29 -1.06
CA VAL A 142 12.63 18.58 -1.25
C VAL A 142 13.10 19.55 -0.17
N GLU A 143 14.42 19.68 -0.01
CA GLU A 143 15.01 20.66 0.92
C GLU A 143 14.55 22.09 0.61
N ASP A 144 14.03 22.79 1.63
CA ASP A 144 13.84 24.24 1.60
C ASP A 144 15.10 24.93 2.14
N THR A 145 15.97 25.34 1.22
CA THR A 145 17.23 26.02 1.55
C THR A 145 17.05 27.42 2.15
N THR A 146 15.83 27.95 2.14
CA THR A 146 15.51 29.27 2.73
C THR A 146 15.04 29.16 4.18
N ARG A 147 14.64 27.96 4.62
CA ARG A 147 14.15 27.70 5.96
C ARG A 147 15.26 27.88 6.99
N LYS A 148 14.95 28.64 8.04
CA LYS A 148 15.85 28.85 9.18
C LYS A 148 15.33 28.06 10.38
N PHE A 149 16.25 27.42 11.08
CA PHE A 149 15.98 26.63 12.27
C PHE A 149 16.53 27.34 13.50
N GLY A 150 15.75 27.36 14.58
CA GLY A 150 16.17 27.86 15.87
C GLY A 150 17.18 26.94 16.56
N GLU A 151 17.76 27.42 17.66
CA GLU A 151 18.78 26.69 18.42
C GLU A 151 18.29 25.32 18.91
N ASN A 152 17.00 25.15 19.18
CA ASN A 152 16.43 23.89 19.66
C ASN A 152 15.87 22.99 18.55
N GLU A 153 16.03 23.35 17.28
CA GLU A 153 15.45 22.64 16.12
C GLU A 153 16.49 21.80 15.36
N HIS A 154 17.55 21.35 16.04
CA HIS A 154 18.64 20.58 15.42
C HIS A 154 18.16 19.35 14.64
N TYR A 155 17.17 18.62 15.17
CA TYR A 155 16.60 17.46 14.48
C TYR A 155 15.87 17.88 13.19
N LEU A 156 15.06 18.93 13.25
CA LEU A 156 14.34 19.46 12.07
C LEU A 156 15.32 19.96 11.01
N ALA A 157 16.40 20.64 11.41
CA ALA A 157 17.46 21.08 10.51
C ALA A 157 18.20 19.90 9.84
N TYR A 158 18.40 18.80 10.58
CA TYR A 158 19.00 17.59 10.03
C TYR A 158 18.07 16.92 9.01
N VAL A 159 16.80 16.68 9.35
CA VAL A 159 15.87 15.99 8.43
C VAL A 159 15.47 16.82 7.22
N GLU A 160 15.53 18.15 7.30
CA GLU A 160 15.34 19.04 6.15
C GLU A 160 16.34 18.74 5.03
N LYS A 161 17.61 18.51 5.39
CA LYS A 161 18.68 18.13 4.46
C LYS A 161 18.56 16.69 3.94
N MET A 162 17.80 15.87 4.65
CA MET A 162 17.59 14.45 4.31
C MET A 162 16.32 14.21 3.50
N LYS A 163 15.62 15.26 3.07
CA LYS A 163 14.37 15.13 2.31
C LYS A 163 14.52 14.37 1.00
N GLU A 164 15.71 14.38 0.38
CA GLU A 164 15.99 13.61 -0.84
C GLU A 164 16.53 12.18 -0.59
N ASP A 165 16.74 11.78 0.67
CA ASP A 165 17.26 10.45 1.00
C ASP A 165 16.41 9.32 0.40
N TRP A 166 17.06 8.29 -0.13
CA TRP A 166 16.40 7.14 -0.72
C TRP A 166 15.64 6.31 0.32
N TRP A 167 16.17 6.21 1.54
CA TRP A 167 15.69 5.23 2.52
C TRP A 167 14.21 5.41 2.90
N PRO A 168 13.73 6.59 3.31
CA PRO A 168 12.31 6.78 3.60
C PRO A 168 11.39 6.43 2.44
N ARG A 169 11.84 6.67 1.20
CA ARG A 169 11.07 6.34 0.00
C ARG A 169 10.96 4.83 -0.19
N MET A 170 11.99 4.06 0.15
CA MET A 170 11.91 2.59 0.15
C MET A 170 10.82 2.10 1.11
N VAL A 171 10.72 2.71 2.29
CA VAL A 171 9.65 2.39 3.26
C VAL A 171 8.29 2.83 2.72
N ALA A 172 8.18 4.03 2.14
CA ALA A 172 6.95 4.49 1.51
C ALA A 172 6.48 3.58 0.36
N LEU A 173 7.40 3.06 -0.45
CA LEU A 173 7.08 2.08 -1.49
C LEU A 173 6.51 0.78 -0.90
N LYS A 174 7.02 0.33 0.25
CA LYS A 174 6.47 -0.84 0.97
C LYS A 174 5.06 -0.57 1.49
N VAL A 175 4.81 0.63 2.00
CA VAL A 175 3.45 1.07 2.38
C VAL A 175 2.51 1.04 1.19
N LEU A 176 2.94 1.59 0.04
CA LEU A 176 2.14 1.61 -1.19
C LEU A 176 1.87 0.21 -1.73
N GLN A 177 2.80 -0.74 -1.59
CA GLN A 177 2.56 -2.15 -1.91
C GLN A 177 1.44 -2.74 -1.06
N SER A 178 1.51 -2.56 0.26
CA SER A 178 0.45 -3.03 1.16
C SER A 178 -0.90 -2.40 0.81
N TYR A 179 -0.90 -1.11 0.49
CA TYR A 179 -2.10 -0.40 0.05
C TYR A 179 -2.64 -0.97 -1.28
N TYR A 180 -1.78 -1.21 -2.27
CA TYR A 180 -2.16 -1.83 -3.54
C TYR A 180 -2.73 -3.25 -3.33
N ASP A 181 -2.10 -4.07 -2.50
CA ASP A 181 -2.57 -5.43 -2.21
C ASP A 181 -3.98 -5.42 -1.60
N ALA A 182 -4.30 -4.43 -0.77
CA ALA A 182 -5.62 -4.30 -0.14
C ALA A 182 -6.70 -3.66 -1.02
N THR A 183 -6.33 -2.91 -2.06
CA THR A 183 -7.27 -2.04 -2.80
C THR A 183 -7.27 -2.19 -4.31
N VAL A 184 -6.19 -2.76 -4.86
CA VAL A 184 -5.93 -2.90 -6.29
C VAL A 184 -5.91 -1.54 -7.02
N ASP A 185 -5.56 -0.47 -6.30
CA ASP A 185 -5.47 0.89 -6.85
C ASP A 185 -4.33 1.02 -7.87
N GLN A 186 -4.68 0.98 -9.14
CA GLN A 186 -3.73 0.98 -10.25
C GLN A 186 -2.83 2.24 -10.29
N ARG A 187 -3.21 3.34 -9.63
CA ARG A 187 -2.35 4.54 -9.51
C ARG A 187 -1.00 4.20 -8.88
N VAL A 188 -0.98 3.26 -7.94
CA VAL A 188 0.25 2.82 -7.25
C VAL A 188 1.26 2.25 -8.25
N ILE A 189 0.80 1.45 -9.20
CA ILE A 189 1.67 0.81 -10.18
C ILE A 189 2.36 1.85 -11.06
N ASP A 190 1.59 2.79 -11.61
CA ASP A 190 2.13 3.85 -12.46
C ASP A 190 3.05 4.79 -11.67
N PHE A 191 2.70 5.08 -10.41
CA PHE A 191 3.52 5.87 -9.50
C PHE A 191 4.87 5.21 -9.21
N MET A 192 4.88 3.93 -8.82
CA MET A 192 6.10 3.20 -8.50
C MET A 192 6.99 3.06 -9.75
N LEU A 193 6.41 2.80 -10.92
CA LEU A 193 7.15 2.73 -12.18
C LEU A 193 7.90 4.05 -12.48
N LYS A 194 7.22 5.19 -12.33
CA LYS A 194 7.86 6.50 -12.54
C LYS A 194 8.99 6.75 -11.53
N TYR A 195 8.79 6.38 -10.27
CA TYR A 195 9.83 6.54 -9.26
C TYR A 195 11.06 5.66 -9.53
N PHE A 196 10.88 4.41 -9.98
CA PHE A 196 12.04 3.58 -10.29
C PHE A 196 12.77 4.05 -11.55
N LYS A 197 12.07 4.63 -12.53
CA LYS A 197 12.72 5.34 -13.65
C LYS A 197 13.54 6.53 -13.16
N TYR A 198 13.00 7.32 -12.22
CA TYR A 198 13.75 8.38 -11.55
C TYR A 198 15.00 7.84 -10.85
N GLN A 199 14.85 6.80 -10.02
CA GLN A 199 15.95 6.23 -9.27
C GLN A 199 17.03 5.69 -10.21
N GLN A 200 16.65 4.92 -11.24
CA GLN A 200 17.60 4.40 -12.24
C GLN A 200 18.39 5.51 -12.93
N ALA A 201 17.73 6.60 -13.32
CA ALA A 201 18.38 7.73 -13.98
C ALA A 201 19.38 8.47 -13.08
N ASN A 202 19.28 8.32 -11.76
CA ASN A 202 20.08 9.07 -10.79
C ASN A 202 21.04 8.18 -9.99
N ILE A 203 20.90 6.85 -10.00
CA ILE A 203 21.60 5.96 -9.06
C ILE A 203 23.12 5.90 -9.27
N GLU A 204 23.59 6.15 -10.49
CA GLU A 204 25.03 6.18 -10.79
C GLU A 204 25.71 7.39 -10.13
N GLU A 205 25.08 8.57 -10.19
CA GLU A 205 25.59 9.81 -9.59
C GLU A 205 25.29 9.87 -8.09
N LYS A 206 24.09 9.46 -7.70
CA LYS A 206 23.55 9.45 -6.34
C LYS A 206 23.38 8.01 -5.87
N GLN A 207 24.52 7.35 -5.62
CA GLN A 207 24.56 5.97 -5.11
C GLN A 207 23.67 5.80 -3.87
N LEU A 208 23.30 4.54 -3.55
CA LEU A 208 22.37 4.28 -2.45
C LEU A 208 22.80 4.93 -1.13
N ASP A 209 24.08 4.96 -0.79
CA ASP A 209 24.59 5.58 0.44
C ASP A 209 24.87 7.09 0.34
N HIS A 210 24.45 7.77 -0.74
CA HIS A 210 24.71 9.19 -0.97
C HIS A 210 24.24 10.11 0.17
N TRP A 211 23.02 9.91 0.68
CA TRP A 211 22.48 10.69 1.81
C TRP A 211 22.59 9.95 3.15
N SER A 212 22.29 8.65 3.16
CA SER A 212 22.38 7.83 4.36
C SER A 212 22.80 6.41 4.04
N HIS A 213 23.60 5.80 4.92
CA HIS A 213 24.00 4.40 4.79
C HIS A 213 22.80 3.43 4.84
N TRP A 214 21.70 3.83 5.47
CA TRP A 214 20.49 3.02 5.62
C TRP A 214 19.91 2.56 4.28
N SER A 215 19.95 3.44 3.29
CA SER A 215 19.51 3.17 1.92
C SER A 215 20.27 1.99 1.30
N LYS A 216 21.57 1.87 1.57
CA LYS A 216 22.38 0.72 1.12
C LYS A 216 22.01 -0.56 1.87
N THR A 217 21.83 -0.48 3.19
CA THR A 217 21.40 -1.63 4.00
C THR A 217 20.03 -2.17 3.58
N ARG A 218 19.14 -1.29 3.11
CA ARG A 218 17.78 -1.64 2.69
C ARG A 218 17.60 -1.77 1.18
N GLY A 219 18.69 -1.76 0.41
CA GLY A 219 18.66 -1.92 -1.04
C GLY A 219 17.92 -3.19 -1.49
N GLY A 220 17.98 -4.26 -0.70
CA GLY A 220 17.22 -5.50 -0.96
C GLY A 220 15.71 -5.32 -0.91
N GLU A 221 15.18 -4.52 0.02
CA GLU A 221 13.74 -4.22 0.08
C GLU A 221 13.30 -3.29 -1.05
N ASN A 222 14.16 -2.35 -1.42
CA ASN A 222 13.91 -1.49 -2.58
C ASN A 222 13.85 -2.31 -3.87
N LEU A 223 14.76 -3.28 -4.04
CA LEU A 223 14.73 -4.21 -5.16
C LEU A 223 13.46 -5.07 -5.12
N ALA A 224 13.09 -5.62 -3.96
CA ALA A 224 11.86 -6.41 -3.82
C ALA A 224 10.61 -5.62 -4.23
N SER A 225 10.58 -4.32 -3.95
CA SER A 225 9.49 -3.42 -4.30
C SER A 225 9.27 -3.24 -5.81
N THR A 226 10.27 -3.54 -6.63
CA THR A 226 10.12 -3.52 -8.10
C THR A 226 9.21 -4.64 -8.61
N SER A 227 9.07 -5.74 -7.87
CA SER A 227 8.24 -6.90 -8.25
C SER A 227 6.74 -6.58 -8.32
N THR A 228 6.28 -5.60 -7.54
CA THR A 228 4.89 -5.13 -7.51
C THR A 228 4.49 -4.47 -8.82
N VAL A 229 5.41 -3.78 -9.49
CA VAL A 229 5.17 -3.15 -10.79
C VAL A 229 5.08 -4.25 -11.85
N PRO A 230 3.95 -4.43 -12.57
CA PRO A 230 3.83 -5.34 -13.71
C PRO A 230 5.04 -5.20 -14.63
N SER A 231 5.64 -6.34 -14.96
CA SER A 231 6.71 -6.44 -15.94
C SER A 231 6.18 -6.00 -17.30
N ARG A 232 6.15 -4.69 -17.58
CA ARG A 232 6.28 -4.22 -18.95
C ARG A 232 7.70 -4.59 -19.37
N LEU A 233 7.84 -5.08 -20.60
CA LEU A 233 9.08 -5.58 -21.21
C LEU A 233 10.30 -4.64 -21.09
N GLU A 234 10.12 -3.40 -20.60
CA GLU A 234 11.15 -2.39 -20.34
C GLU A 234 12.08 -2.71 -19.16
N TRP A 235 11.72 -3.61 -18.23
CA TRP A 235 12.48 -3.88 -17.00
C TRP A 235 13.71 -4.80 -17.16
N VAL A 236 13.82 -5.55 -18.27
CA VAL A 236 14.93 -6.49 -18.48
C VAL A 236 16.29 -5.77 -18.58
N ASN A 237 16.28 -4.45 -18.79
CA ASN A 237 17.49 -3.62 -18.88
C ASN A 237 17.77 -2.80 -17.60
N ILE A 238 17.07 -3.04 -16.49
CA ILE A 238 17.16 -2.25 -15.25
C ILE A 238 17.87 -2.99 -14.10
N ILE A 239 17.99 -4.32 -14.18
CA ILE A 239 18.74 -5.17 -13.23
C ILE A 239 20.09 -5.54 -13.84
#